data_AF-A0A2V6QJL6-F1
#
_entry.id   AF-A0A2V6QJL6-F1
#
_cell.length_a   1.000
_cell.length_b   1.000
_cell.length_c   1.000
_cell.angle_alpha   90.00
_cell.angle_beta   90.00
_cell.angle_gamma   90.00
#
_symmetry.space_group_name_H-M   'P 1'
#
loop_
_entity.id
_entity.type
_entity.pdbx_description
1 polymer ?
#
loop_
_entity_poly.entity_id
_entity_poly.type
_entity_poly.pdbx_seq_one_letter_code
_entity_poly.pdbx_strand_id
1 'polypeptide(L)'
;MTAIARRAGLSLLLIAAVASGGAVIARAQAPRTFLGACYCRAGETLKCTSNLTEPDCRRRCDEALCDDWFWKERLPCWNWGYGG
;
A
#
# COMPACT_ATOMS: atom_id res chain seq x y z
N MET A 1 39.23 -58.75 -35.66
CA MET A 1 38.80 -57.33 -35.74
C MET A 1 37.29 -57.41 -35.95
N THR A 2 36.36 -56.99 -35.09
CA THR A 2 36.29 -56.04 -33.97
C THR A 2 35.03 -56.39 -33.16
N ALA A 3 35.14 -56.47 -31.83
CA ALA A 3 34.03 -56.73 -30.92
C ALA A 3 33.13 -55.48 -30.81
N ILE A 4 31.84 -55.63 -31.11
CA ILE A 4 30.85 -54.55 -30.97
C ILE A 4 30.38 -54.54 -29.51
N ALA A 5 31.06 -53.73 -28.72
CA ALA A 5 30.84 -53.55 -27.30
C ALA A 5 29.64 -52.62 -27.03
N ARG A 6 28.66 -53.17 -26.28
CA ARG A 6 27.91 -52.56 -25.18
C ARG A 6 27.94 -51.03 -25.08
N ARG A 7 26.87 -50.34 -25.49
CA ARG A 7 26.42 -49.06 -24.89
C ARG A 7 24.91 -48.88 -25.03
N ALA A 8 24.15 -49.74 -24.36
CA ALA A 8 22.75 -49.49 -24.04
C ALA A 8 22.69 -49.22 -22.54
N GLY A 9 22.55 -47.95 -22.14
CA GLY A 9 22.46 -47.62 -20.74
C GLY A 9 22.53 -46.12 -20.49
N LEU A 10 21.49 -45.61 -19.83
CA LEU A 10 21.40 -44.29 -19.22
C LEU A 10 21.20 -43.10 -20.18
N SER A 11 19.99 -43.00 -20.73
CA SER A 11 19.47 -41.72 -21.23
C SER A 11 17.96 -41.61 -20.99
N LEU A 12 17.51 -41.92 -19.78
CA LEU A 12 16.16 -41.60 -19.34
C LEU A 12 16.23 -41.47 -17.83
N LEU A 13 15.97 -40.27 -17.28
CA LEU A 13 15.56 -39.95 -15.90
C LEU A 13 16.14 -38.62 -15.41
N LEU A 14 15.94 -37.50 -16.12
CA LEU A 14 16.14 -36.16 -15.52
C LEU A 14 15.14 -35.10 -16.03
N ILE A 15 13.89 -35.48 -16.33
CA ILE A 15 12.82 -34.51 -16.62
C ILE A 15 11.60 -34.81 -15.73
N ALA A 16 11.74 -34.51 -14.45
CA ALA A 16 10.62 -34.42 -13.51
C ALA A 16 10.97 -33.42 -12.40
N ALA A 17 11.08 -32.15 -12.76
CA ALA A 17 11.14 -31.04 -11.82
C ALA A 17 10.18 -29.93 -12.31
N VAL A 18 8.91 -30.30 -12.45
CA VAL A 18 7.80 -29.35 -12.53
C VAL A 18 6.87 -29.69 -11.37
N ALA A 19 6.42 -28.64 -10.66
CA ALA A 19 5.41 -28.64 -9.62
C ALA A 19 5.89 -28.82 -8.15
N SER A 20 6.60 -27.82 -7.66
CA SER A 20 6.38 -27.31 -6.30
C SER A 20 6.56 -25.79 -6.36
N GLY A 21 5.49 -25.04 -6.55
CA GLY A 21 4.62 -24.75 -5.42
C GLY A 21 5.15 -23.50 -4.74
N GLY A 22 5.01 -22.36 -5.42
CA GLY A 22 5.53 -21.08 -4.96
C GLY A 22 5.07 -19.97 -5.87
N ALA A 23 3.75 -19.84 -6.06
CA ALA A 23 3.21 -18.54 -6.43
C ALA A 23 3.62 -17.61 -5.28
N VAL A 24 4.70 -16.86 -5.49
CA VAL A 24 5.01 -15.71 -4.66
C VAL A 24 3.87 -14.75 -4.95
N ILE A 25 2.78 -14.89 -4.17
CA ILE A 25 1.84 -13.81 -4.01
C ILE A 25 2.70 -12.74 -3.35
N ALA A 26 3.24 -11.84 -4.19
CA ALA A 26 3.72 -10.57 -3.74
C ALA A 26 2.54 -10.01 -2.95
N ARG A 27 2.62 -10.10 -1.61
CA ARG A 27 1.67 -9.41 -0.75
C ARG A 27 1.87 -7.96 -1.15
N ALA A 28 0.96 -7.44 -1.98
CA ALA A 28 0.86 -6.02 -2.23
C ALA A 28 0.78 -5.44 -0.83
N GLN A 29 1.87 -4.80 -0.41
CA GLN A 29 1.97 -4.20 0.91
C GLN A 29 0.77 -3.26 0.96
N ALA A 30 -0.24 -3.59 1.78
CA ALA A 30 -1.41 -2.74 1.88
C ALA A 30 -0.91 -1.31 2.05
N PRO A 31 -1.36 -0.34 1.23
CA PRO A 31 -0.88 1.02 1.34
C PRO A 31 -1.01 1.40 2.79
N ARG A 32 0.12 1.78 3.43
CA ARG A 32 0.10 2.08 4.85
C ARG A 32 -0.84 3.26 5.03
N THR A 33 -2.04 2.99 5.55
CA THR A 33 -3.02 4.04 5.79
C THR A 33 -2.57 4.78 7.04
N PHE A 34 -1.90 5.91 6.84
CA PHE A 34 -1.51 6.75 7.95
C PHE A 34 -2.74 7.49 8.49
N LEU A 35 -2.78 7.64 9.81
CA LEU A 35 -3.72 8.53 10.47
C LEU A 35 -3.12 9.93 10.50
N GLY A 36 -4.00 10.93 10.40
CA GLY A 36 -3.64 12.33 10.42
C GLY A 36 -4.81 13.19 10.88
N ALA A 37 -4.75 14.46 10.50
CA ALA A 37 -5.77 15.45 10.82
C ALA A 37 -6.39 16.02 9.54
N CYS A 38 -7.72 16.10 9.51
CA CYS A 38 -8.51 16.71 8.45
C CYS A 38 -8.93 18.11 8.87
N TYR A 39 -8.60 19.11 8.07
CA TYR A 39 -8.90 20.51 8.34
C TYR A 39 -9.95 21.01 7.35
N CYS A 40 -10.88 21.80 7.88
CA CYS A 40 -11.88 22.55 7.12
C CYS A 40 -11.69 24.03 7.42
N ARG A 41 -11.51 24.83 6.38
CA ARG A 41 -11.53 26.28 6.44
C ARG A 41 -12.90 26.78 5.98
N ALA A 42 -13.55 27.59 6.80
CA ALA A 42 -14.82 28.24 6.49
C ALA A 42 -14.72 29.72 6.90
N GLY A 43 -14.52 30.61 5.93
CA GLY A 43 -14.12 31.99 6.12
C GLY A 43 -12.85 32.08 6.98
N GLU A 44 -12.94 32.84 8.07
CA GLU A 44 -11.87 33.03 9.06
C GLU A 44 -11.78 31.87 10.09
N THR A 45 -12.66 30.87 10.01
CA THR A 45 -12.68 29.75 10.97
C THR A 45 -11.94 28.55 10.42
N LEU A 46 -11.01 28.00 11.21
CA LEU A 46 -10.36 26.72 10.94
C LEU A 46 -10.88 25.66 11.93
N LYS A 47 -11.58 24.64 11.41
CA LYS A 47 -12.02 23.46 12.16
C LYS A 47 -11.12 22.28 11.83
N CYS A 48 -10.93 21.39 12.79
CA CYS A 48 -10.12 20.20 12.59
C CYS A 48 -10.77 18.95 13.22
N THR A 49 -10.64 17.81 12.53
CA THR A 49 -10.90 16.48 13.08
C THR A 49 -9.65 15.62 13.00
N SER A 50 -9.23 15.04 14.13
CA SER A 50 -8.04 14.19 14.24
C SER A 50 -8.35 12.72 13.96
N ASN A 51 -7.30 11.92 13.82
CA ASN A 51 -7.35 10.46 13.69
C ASN A 51 -8.14 9.98 12.47
N LEU A 52 -8.04 10.71 11.36
CA LEU A 52 -8.64 10.34 10.09
C LEU A 52 -7.56 9.95 9.09
N THR A 53 -7.88 8.96 8.26
CA THR A 53 -7.09 8.67 7.06
C THR A 53 -7.36 9.74 5.99
N GLU A 54 -6.49 9.86 4.99
CA GLU A 54 -6.72 10.77 3.86
C GLU A 54 -8.04 10.47 3.12
N PRO A 55 -8.39 9.20 2.80
CA PRO A 55 -9.68 8.90 2.19
C PRO A 55 -10.88 9.27 3.07
N ASP A 56 -10.78 9.09 4.40
CA ASP A 56 -11.86 9.48 5.31
C ASP A 56 -12.04 10.99 5.37
N CYS A 57 -10.95 11.74 5.31
CA CYS A 57 -10.99 13.20 5.19
C CYS A 57 -11.72 13.60 3.90
N ARG A 58 -11.31 13.07 2.74
CA ARG A 58 -11.94 13.37 1.44
C ARG A 58 -13.44 13.09 1.42
N ARG A 59 -13.88 11.94 1.96
CA ARG A 59 -15.31 11.61 2.03
C ARG A 59 -16.11 12.63 2.84
N ARG A 60 -15.55 13.16 3.92
CA ARG A 60 -16.19 14.20 4.74
C ARG A 60 -16.21 15.55 4.03
N CYS A 61 -15.22 15.84 3.19
CA CYS A 61 -15.20 17.07 2.39
C CYS A 61 -16.41 17.17 1.47
N ASP A 62 -16.86 16.04 0.91
CA ASP A 62 -18.00 15.99 0.00
C ASP A 62 -19.35 16.24 0.72
N GLU A 63 -19.41 16.04 2.04
CA GLU A 63 -20.64 16.15 2.83
C GLU A 63 -20.76 17.48 3.60
N ALA A 64 -19.66 18.21 3.81
CA ALA A 64 -19.62 19.41 4.64
C ALA A 64 -19.28 20.69 3.85
N LEU A 65 -20.01 21.77 4.14
CA LEU A 65 -19.88 23.09 3.50
C LEU A 65 -18.65 23.84 4.05
N CYS A 66 -17.46 23.52 3.57
CA CYS A 66 -16.25 24.31 3.82
C CYS A 66 -15.68 24.89 2.53
N ASP A 67 -15.00 26.02 2.64
CA ASP A 67 -14.38 26.69 1.49
C ASP A 67 -13.12 25.96 1.01
N ASP A 68 -12.36 25.40 1.95
CA ASP A 68 -11.14 24.64 1.66
C ASP A 68 -10.96 23.47 2.63
N TRP A 69 -10.33 22.40 2.13
CA TRP A 69 -10.07 21.17 2.84
C TRP A 69 -8.65 20.67 2.62
N PHE A 70 -7.97 20.31 3.71
CA PHE A 70 -6.66 19.69 3.61
C PHE A 70 -6.43 18.64 4.69
N TRP A 71 -5.73 17.57 4.32
CA TRP A 71 -5.32 16.51 5.24
C TRP A 71 -3.82 16.65 5.56
N LYS A 72 -3.47 16.49 6.83
CA LYS A 72 -2.08 16.45 7.30
C LYS A 72 -1.77 15.08 7.87
N GLU A 73 -0.94 14.34 7.15
CA GLU A 73 -0.45 13.03 7.55
C GLU A 73 0.30 13.09 8.90
N ARG A 74 0.02 12.13 9.79
CA ARG A 74 0.75 11.87 11.05
C ARG A 74 0.86 13.04 12.01
N LEU A 75 0.07 14.09 11.78
CA LEU A 75 -0.03 15.25 12.67
C LEU A 75 -1.41 15.27 13.33
N PRO A 76 -1.47 15.62 14.63
CA PRO A 76 -2.74 15.84 15.30
C PRO A 76 -3.40 17.12 14.78
N CYS A 77 -4.64 17.35 15.22
CA CYS A 77 -5.24 18.68 15.10
C CYS A 77 -4.36 19.68 15.83
N TRP A 78 -3.90 20.67 15.08
CA TRP A 78 -3.05 21.70 15.60
C TRP A 78 -3.65 23.06 15.24
N ASN A 79 -3.98 23.78 16.29
CA ASN A 79 -4.48 25.14 16.32
C ASN A 79 -3.28 26.08 16.38
N TRP A 80 -2.55 26.20 15.26
CA TRP A 80 -1.54 27.25 15.11
C TRP A 80 -2.33 28.56 14.95
N GLY A 81 -2.61 29.25 16.06
CA GLY A 81 -2.51 30.70 16.00
C GLY A 81 -1.09 30.99 15.52
N TYR A 82 -0.94 31.76 14.44
CA TYR A 82 0.37 32.21 13.97
C TYR A 82 1.08 32.86 15.18
N GLY A 83 2.10 32.19 15.70
CA GLY A 83 2.89 32.69 16.83
C GLY A 83 3.95 33.65 16.32
N GLY A 84 3.90 34.89 16.81
CA GLY A 84 4.94 35.92 16.65
C GLY A 84 4.51 37.09 15.79
#